data_AF-A0A1A7C623-F1
#
_entry.id   AF-A0A1A7C623-F1
#
_cell.length_a   1.000
_cell.length_b   1.000
_cell.length_c   1.000
_cell.angle_alpha   90.00
_cell.angle_beta   90.00
_cell.angle_gamma   90.00
#
_symmetry.space_group_name_H-M   'P 1'
#
loop_
_entity.id
_entity.type
_entity.pdbx_description
1 polymer ?
#
loop_
_entity_poly.entity_id
_entity_poly.type
_entity_poly.pdbx_seq_one_letter_code
_entity_poly.pdbx_strand_id
1 'polypeptide(L)'
;MLSPADLPNDIAALKVLLLAQNEVVEGLREQLNTRAVEIEHLKLQIAKLRRMQFGRKSEKLDHQIEQLELQLEDLQVDEAEAAREMPAADQAPRKKSVRRPLPDHLPRDEKVYAPPADACPACGGGLRPLGEDVAEQLEFVPASFRVIRHVRPKLACSCCDAIVQAPAPSRPIERGIAGPGLLAHVLVAKFADHLPLYRQAVIYAREGVDLDRALLADWVGAASALLRPLVDAIRRHVLTASKLHADDTPIPVLAPGNGKTKTARLWTYVRDDRPAGDTTPAAVWFGYTPDRKGIHPQTHLAKFEGVLQADAYAGFNALFEDGTIQEAACWAHARRKFHDLHAARATPLTTEALRRIAELYVIEAEIRGKPPDERRQVRQARSRPLLEDLEHWLRSTLDTLSRKSDTAAAILYALKLWPALLRYCDDGAIEIDNSAAERALRGVAIGRRNYLFAGADSGGERAAAIYSLIGTAKLNGVAPEAWLRHVLTHITDHPVNRVDDFLPWNCKLPAAL
;
A
#
# COMPACT_ATOMS: atom_id res chain seq x y z
N MET A 1 -11.03 -15.09 -11.14
CA MET A 1 -11.46 -16.49 -10.94
C MET A 1 -11.77 -17.07 -12.31
N LEU A 2 -11.29 -18.27 -12.61
CA LEU A 2 -11.67 -18.98 -13.84
C LEU A 2 -13.16 -19.29 -13.77
N SER A 3 -13.89 -18.99 -14.84
CA SER A 3 -15.28 -19.41 -14.98
C SER A 3 -15.34 -20.84 -15.54
N PRO A 4 -16.46 -21.56 -15.37
CA PRO A 4 -16.63 -22.88 -15.99
C PRO A 4 -16.45 -22.86 -17.52
N ALA A 5 -16.66 -21.71 -18.17
CA ALA A 5 -16.46 -21.54 -19.61
C ALA A 5 -14.98 -21.44 -20.01
N ASP A 6 -14.08 -21.13 -19.07
CA ASP A 6 -12.63 -21.02 -19.29
C ASP A 6 -11.91 -22.36 -19.09
N LEU A 7 -12.63 -23.40 -18.67
CA LEU A 7 -12.07 -24.73 -18.41
C LEU A 7 -12.13 -25.60 -19.67
N PRO A 8 -11.09 -26.40 -19.94
CA PRO A 8 -11.13 -27.35 -21.03
C PRO A 8 -12.23 -28.40 -20.80
N ASN A 9 -13.00 -28.72 -21.85
CA ASN A 9 -14.05 -29.75 -21.80
C ASN A 9 -13.51 -31.19 -21.92
N ASP A 10 -12.20 -31.31 -22.12
CA ASP A 10 -11.49 -32.57 -22.23
C ASP A 10 -11.09 -33.09 -20.84
N ILE A 11 -11.50 -34.34 -20.53
CA ILE A 11 -11.24 -35.00 -19.25
C ILE A 11 -9.73 -35.16 -18.98
N ALA A 12 -8.90 -35.34 -20.02
CA ALA A 12 -7.45 -35.47 -19.85
C ALA A 12 -6.83 -34.13 -19.43
N ALA A 13 -7.15 -33.02 -20.10
CA ALA A 13 -6.70 -31.68 -19.70
C ALA A 13 -7.23 -31.27 -18.32
N LEU A 14 -8.48 -31.64 -17.97
CA LEU A 14 -9.02 -31.41 -16.63
C LEU A 14 -8.25 -32.19 -15.55
N LYS A 15 -7.87 -33.45 -15.82
CA LYS A 15 -7.04 -34.25 -14.90
C LYS A 15 -5.64 -33.65 -14.74
N VAL A 16 -5.04 -33.13 -15.81
CA VAL A 16 -3.75 -32.44 -15.76
C VAL A 16 -3.85 -31.15 -14.94
N LEU A 17 -4.90 -30.35 -15.13
CA LEU A 17 -5.16 -29.16 -14.32
C LEU A 17 -5.39 -29.50 -12.85
N LEU A 18 -6.14 -30.56 -12.55
CA LEU A 18 -6.38 -31.01 -11.18
C LEU A 18 -5.09 -31.47 -10.49
N LEU A 19 -4.23 -32.20 -11.20
CA LEU A 19 -2.93 -32.63 -10.68
C LEU A 19 -2.01 -31.43 -10.43
N ALA A 20 -1.93 -30.49 -11.38
CA ALA A 20 -1.18 -29.25 -11.20
C ALA A 20 -1.72 -28.40 -10.04
N GLN A 21 -3.04 -28.34 -9.87
CA GLN A 21 -3.67 -27.64 -8.75
C GLN A 21 -3.38 -28.35 -7.42
N ASN A 22 -3.42 -29.69 -7.38
CA ASN A 22 -3.06 -30.46 -6.18
C ASN A 22 -1.59 -30.28 -5.81
N GLU A 23 -0.67 -30.25 -6.77
CA GLU A 23 0.74 -29.95 -6.51
C GLU A 23 0.92 -28.54 -5.91
N VAL A 24 0.19 -27.54 -6.44
CA VAL A 24 0.19 -26.19 -5.88
C VAL A 24 -0.40 -26.18 -4.46
N VAL A 25 -1.51 -26.89 -4.21
CA VAL A 25 -2.14 -26.98 -2.89
C VAL A 25 -1.22 -27.65 -1.86
N GLU A 26 -0.57 -28.76 -2.23
CA GLU A 26 0.39 -29.45 -1.35
C GLU A 26 1.62 -28.56 -1.08
N GLY A 27 2.14 -27.87 -2.11
CA GLY A 27 3.22 -26.90 -1.92
C GLY A 27 2.83 -25.74 -1.00
N LEU A 28 1.60 -25.23 -1.09
CA LEU A 28 1.09 -24.19 -0.19
C LEU A 28 0.91 -24.71 1.25
N ARG A 29 0.43 -25.95 1.43
CA ARG A 29 0.30 -26.59 2.75
C ARG A 29 1.66 -26.77 3.43
N GLU A 30 2.67 -27.20 2.70
CA GLU A 30 4.03 -27.37 3.21
C GLU A 30 4.64 -26.01 3.64
N GLN A 31 4.40 -24.96 2.85
CA GLN A 31 4.80 -23.60 3.21
C GLN A 31 4.09 -23.10 4.47
N LEU A 32 2.78 -23.33 4.61
CA LEU A 32 2.02 -22.97 5.82
C LEU A 32 2.57 -23.68 7.06
N ASN A 33 2.85 -24.98 6.97
CA ASN A 33 3.39 -25.75 8.08
C ASN A 33 4.79 -25.28 8.48
N THR A 34 5.63 -24.95 7.49
CA THR A 34 6.98 -24.39 7.73
C THR A 34 6.89 -23.03 8.42
N ARG A 35 5.97 -22.15 8.00
CA ARG A 35 5.73 -20.85 8.65
C ARG A 35 5.25 -21.03 10.10
N ALA A 36 4.35 -21.98 10.36
CA ALA A 36 3.85 -22.25 11.71
C ALA A 36 4.98 -22.70 12.67
N VAL A 37 5.89 -23.57 12.21
CA VAL A 37 7.07 -24.00 12.97
C VAL A 37 8.02 -22.82 13.24
N GLU A 38 8.25 -21.97 12.23
CA GLU A 38 9.09 -20.78 12.36
C GLU A 38 8.52 -19.78 13.38
N ILE A 39 7.19 -19.56 13.37
CA ILE A 39 6.49 -18.72 14.34
C ILE A 39 6.77 -19.20 15.78
N GLU A 40 6.62 -20.49 16.05
CA GLU A 40 6.87 -21.05 17.38
C GLU A 40 8.37 -20.98 17.76
N HIS A 41 9.27 -21.20 16.80
CA HIS A 41 10.70 -21.04 17.02
C HIS A 41 11.08 -19.61 17.43
N LEU A 42 10.61 -18.61 16.69
CA LEU A 42 10.88 -17.20 16.96
C LEU A 42 10.28 -16.75 18.31
N LYS A 43 9.06 -17.21 18.66
CA LYS A 43 8.47 -16.97 19.99
C LYS A 43 9.38 -17.45 21.12
N LEU A 44 9.90 -18.67 21.00
CA LEU A 44 10.80 -19.25 22.00
C LEU A 44 12.13 -18.50 22.09
N GLN A 45 12.70 -18.09 20.96
CA GLN A 45 13.92 -17.29 20.93
C GLN A 45 13.74 -15.92 21.61
N ILE A 46 12.67 -15.18 21.27
CA ILE A 46 12.34 -13.90 21.90
C ILE A 46 12.18 -14.07 23.42
N ALA A 47 11.44 -15.09 23.85
CA ALA A 47 11.24 -15.37 25.28
C ALA A 47 12.56 -15.65 26.00
N LYS A 48 13.48 -16.40 25.37
CA LYS A 48 14.81 -16.69 25.91
C LYS A 48 15.66 -15.42 26.01
N LEU A 49 15.73 -14.62 24.95
CA LEU A 49 16.51 -13.37 24.93
C LEU A 49 15.99 -12.36 25.94
N ARG A 50 14.66 -12.16 26.04
CA ARG A 50 14.05 -11.32 27.08
C ARG A 50 14.46 -11.78 28.49
N ARG A 51 14.45 -13.10 28.78
CA ARG A 51 14.94 -13.63 30.07
C ARG A 51 16.41 -13.32 30.33
N MET A 52 17.26 -13.40 29.30
CA MET A 52 18.70 -13.09 29.40
C MET A 52 18.95 -11.58 29.63
N GLN A 53 18.13 -10.71 29.04
CA GLN A 53 18.19 -9.26 29.18
C GLN A 53 17.98 -8.81 30.64
N PHE A 54 17.15 -9.52 31.42
CA PHE A 54 16.97 -9.27 32.86
C PHE A 54 18.23 -9.57 33.72
N GLY A 55 19.26 -10.21 33.17
CA GLY A 55 20.52 -10.51 33.87
C GLY A 55 21.71 -9.60 33.52
N ARG A 56 21.75 -9.04 32.30
CA ARG A 56 22.75 -8.06 31.84
C ARG A 56 22.11 -7.17 30.76
N LYS A 57 21.86 -5.89 31.03
CA LYS A 57 21.41 -4.94 30.00
C LYS A 57 22.49 -4.80 28.93
N SER A 58 22.17 -5.13 27.68
CA SER A 58 23.04 -4.94 26.52
C SER A 58 22.20 -4.47 25.35
N GLU A 59 22.51 -3.30 24.79
CA GLU A 59 21.84 -2.73 23.61
C GLU A 59 21.84 -3.70 22.40
N LYS A 60 22.83 -4.59 22.33
CA LYS A 60 22.90 -5.65 21.32
C LYS A 60 21.78 -6.68 21.46
N LEU A 61 21.37 -7.03 22.69
CA LEU A 61 20.25 -7.95 22.93
C LEU A 61 18.92 -7.28 22.59
N ASP A 62 18.79 -5.98 22.88
CA ASP A 62 17.59 -5.19 22.60
C ASP A 62 17.34 -5.16 21.07
N HIS A 63 18.36 -4.83 20.29
CA HIS A 63 18.29 -4.85 18.83
C HIS A 63 17.95 -6.25 18.28
N GLN A 64 18.46 -7.33 18.88
CA GLN A 64 18.12 -8.69 18.45
C GLN A 64 16.65 -9.04 18.73
N ILE A 65 16.12 -8.63 19.89
CA ILE A 65 14.72 -8.83 20.24
C ILE A 65 13.82 -8.06 19.27
N GLU A 66 14.10 -6.79 19.02
CA GLU A 66 13.33 -5.97 18.06
C GLU A 66 13.33 -6.58 16.66
N GLN A 67 14.47 -7.14 16.23
CA GLN A 67 14.57 -7.82 14.94
C GLN A 67 13.68 -9.06 14.87
N LEU A 68 13.73 -9.93 15.87
CA LEU A 68 12.89 -11.14 15.90
C LEU A 68 11.40 -10.78 16.03
N GLU A 69 11.08 -9.70 16.74
CA GLU A 69 9.71 -9.22 16.87
C GLU A 69 9.10 -8.79 15.54
N LEU A 70 9.89 -8.14 14.69
CA LEU A 70 9.49 -7.79 13.32
C LEU A 70 9.29 -9.03 12.45
N GLN A 71 10.16 -10.05 12.55
CA GLN A 71 10.00 -11.31 11.79
C GLN A 71 8.70 -12.00 12.14
N LEU A 72 8.45 -12.10 13.44
CA LEU A 72 7.28 -12.79 13.96
C LEU A 72 5.99 -12.03 13.66
N GLU A 73 6.03 -10.69 13.66
CA GLU A 73 4.90 -9.84 13.28
C GLU A 73 4.35 -10.21 11.91
N ASP A 74 5.19 -10.13 10.88
CA ASP A 74 4.74 -10.32 9.50
C ASP A 74 4.29 -11.76 9.22
N LEU A 75 4.98 -12.76 9.79
CA LEU A 75 4.54 -14.15 9.70
C LEU A 75 3.15 -14.38 10.32
N GLN A 76 2.85 -13.71 11.43
CA GLN A 76 1.53 -13.77 12.07
C GLN A 76 0.47 -13.08 11.22
N VAL A 77 0.78 -11.95 10.56
CA VAL A 77 -0.17 -11.29 9.65
C VAL A 77 -0.53 -12.22 8.49
N ASP A 78 0.47 -12.91 7.93
CA ASP A 78 0.29 -13.83 6.81
C ASP A 78 -0.53 -15.07 7.18
N GLU A 79 -0.28 -15.66 8.35
CA GLU A 79 -1.08 -16.77 8.89
C GLU A 79 -2.55 -16.36 9.04
N ALA A 80 -2.80 -15.15 9.54
CA ALA A 80 -4.14 -14.65 9.79
C ALA A 80 -4.96 -14.36 8.51
N GLU A 81 -4.30 -13.93 7.44
CA GLU A 81 -4.94 -13.74 6.14
C GLU A 81 -5.20 -15.08 5.46
N ALA A 82 -4.19 -15.96 5.40
CA ALA A 82 -4.33 -17.29 4.79
C ALA A 82 -5.48 -18.07 5.42
N ALA A 83 -5.59 -18.04 6.76
CA ALA A 83 -6.69 -18.68 7.47
C ALA A 83 -8.09 -18.16 7.09
N ARG A 84 -8.20 -16.93 6.57
CA ARG A 84 -9.48 -16.34 6.13
C ARG A 84 -9.80 -16.62 4.66
N GLU A 85 -8.79 -16.76 3.81
CA GLU A 85 -8.99 -17.14 2.41
C GLU A 85 -9.36 -18.63 2.26
N MET A 86 -9.10 -19.45 3.28
CA MET A 86 -9.49 -20.86 3.31
C MET A 86 -11.02 -21.05 3.37
N PRO A 87 -11.58 -22.03 2.64
CA PRO A 87 -12.98 -22.44 2.76
C PRO A 87 -13.33 -22.79 4.21
N ALA A 88 -14.53 -22.43 4.67
CA ALA A 88 -14.97 -22.65 6.05
C ALA A 88 -14.87 -24.13 6.51
N ALA A 89 -14.96 -25.08 5.57
CA ALA A 89 -14.82 -26.51 5.84
C ALA A 89 -13.38 -26.94 6.20
N ASP A 90 -12.37 -26.20 5.72
CA ASP A 90 -10.94 -26.51 5.89
C ASP A 90 -10.27 -25.68 6.98
N GLN A 91 -11.00 -24.74 7.60
CA GLN A 91 -10.48 -23.95 8.71
C GLN A 91 -10.37 -24.81 9.97
N ALA A 92 -9.15 -24.91 10.52
CA ALA A 92 -8.94 -25.59 11.79
C ALA A 92 -9.82 -24.97 12.89
N PRO A 93 -10.44 -25.78 13.76
CA PRO A 93 -11.28 -25.26 14.84
C PRO A 93 -10.45 -24.36 15.75
N ARG A 94 -10.71 -23.05 15.71
CA ARG A 94 -10.03 -22.08 16.56
C ARG A 94 -10.25 -22.48 18.03
N LYS A 95 -9.16 -22.66 18.79
CA LYS A 95 -9.24 -22.80 20.25
C LYS A 95 -10.06 -21.62 20.79
N LYS A 96 -11.17 -21.89 21.46
CA LYS A 96 -11.97 -20.87 22.14
C LYS A 96 -11.11 -20.25 23.25
N SER A 97 -10.41 -19.16 22.94
CA SER A 97 -9.80 -18.34 23.99
C SER A 97 -10.93 -17.68 24.79
N VAL A 98 -10.81 -17.74 26.11
CA VAL A 98 -11.69 -16.98 27.01
C VAL A 98 -11.43 -15.50 26.71
N ARG A 99 -12.43 -14.80 26.18
CA ARG A 99 -12.34 -13.37 25.92
C ARG A 99 -12.12 -12.67 27.25
N ARG A 100 -10.98 -12.00 27.41
CA ARG A 100 -10.78 -11.10 28.55
C ARG A 100 -11.74 -9.91 28.37
N PRO A 101 -12.39 -9.45 29.46
CA PRO A 101 -13.18 -8.22 29.41
C PRO A 101 -12.29 -7.04 29.02
N LEU A 102 -12.86 -6.03 28.36
CA LEU A 102 -12.14 -4.79 28.06
C LEU A 102 -11.89 -4.00 29.35
N PRO A 103 -10.77 -3.25 29.45
CA PRO A 103 -10.39 -2.60 30.71
C PRO A 103 -11.48 -1.68 31.26
N ASP A 104 -11.86 -1.82 32.54
CA ASP A 104 -12.99 -1.13 33.16
C ASP A 104 -12.85 0.40 33.22
N HIS A 105 -11.61 0.92 33.21
CA HIS A 105 -11.32 2.35 33.30
C HIS A 105 -11.64 3.14 32.02
N LEU A 106 -11.80 2.45 30.88
CA LEU A 106 -12.10 3.14 29.61
C LEU A 106 -13.54 3.72 29.61
N PRO A 107 -13.78 4.88 28.98
CA PRO A 107 -15.15 5.37 28.79
C PRO A 107 -16.00 4.40 27.94
N ARG A 108 -17.26 4.16 28.34
CA ARG A 108 -18.23 3.37 27.58
C ARG A 108 -19.22 4.31 26.87
N ASP A 109 -19.26 4.28 25.55
CA ASP A 109 -20.27 4.95 24.75
C ASP A 109 -21.36 3.94 24.35
N GLU A 110 -22.59 4.15 24.82
CA GLU A 110 -23.70 3.22 24.57
C GLU A 110 -24.42 3.53 23.26
N LYS A 111 -24.61 2.51 22.42
CA LYS A 111 -25.42 2.57 21.20
C LYS A 111 -26.54 1.55 21.30
N VAL A 112 -27.76 2.04 21.50
CA VAL A 112 -28.97 1.21 21.61
C VAL A 112 -29.61 1.04 20.23
N TYR A 113 -29.84 -0.21 19.82
CA TYR A 113 -30.48 -0.57 18.57
C TYR A 113 -31.91 -1.06 18.85
N ALA A 114 -32.85 -0.13 18.81
CA ALA A 114 -34.27 -0.45 18.98
C ALA A 114 -34.78 -1.35 17.84
N PRO A 115 -35.71 -2.27 18.11
CA PRO A 115 -36.39 -3.03 17.07
C PRO A 115 -37.03 -2.11 16.01
N PRO A 116 -37.12 -2.57 14.75
CA PRO A 116 -37.59 -1.74 13.64
C PRO A 116 -39.09 -1.40 13.69
N ALA A 117 -39.86 -2.01 14.60
CA ALA A 117 -41.29 -1.78 14.77
C ALA A 117 -41.68 -1.78 16.24
N ASP A 118 -42.61 -0.90 16.60
CA ASP A 118 -43.19 -0.78 17.95
C ASP A 118 -44.25 -1.86 18.24
N ALA A 119 -44.68 -2.58 17.21
CA ALA A 119 -45.64 -3.68 17.27
C ALA A 119 -45.03 -4.99 16.74
N CYS A 120 -45.58 -6.12 17.18
CA CYS A 120 -45.12 -7.43 16.75
C CYS A 120 -45.27 -7.60 15.23
N PRO A 121 -44.19 -7.88 14.48
CA PRO A 121 -44.26 -8.05 13.03
C PRO A 121 -45.05 -9.29 12.60
N ALA A 122 -45.28 -10.25 13.50
CA ALA A 122 -46.03 -11.47 13.22
C ALA A 122 -47.55 -11.33 13.44
N CYS A 123 -48.00 -10.48 14.36
CA CYS A 123 -49.42 -10.42 14.74
C CYS A 123 -49.96 -9.01 15.08
N GLY A 124 -49.13 -7.97 15.05
CA GLY A 124 -49.51 -6.59 15.42
C GLY A 124 -49.68 -6.35 16.92
N GLY A 125 -49.47 -7.35 17.77
CA GLY A 125 -49.60 -7.25 19.23
C GLY A 125 -48.52 -6.38 19.90
N GLY A 126 -48.80 -5.91 21.12
CA GLY A 126 -47.88 -5.07 21.89
C GLY A 126 -46.63 -5.80 22.38
N LEU A 127 -45.50 -5.10 22.37
CA LEU A 127 -44.18 -5.60 22.73
C LEU A 127 -43.80 -5.23 24.18
N ARG A 128 -43.21 -6.17 24.93
CA ARG A 128 -42.69 -5.95 26.30
C ARG A 128 -41.20 -6.29 26.40
N PRO A 129 -40.42 -5.58 27.23
CA PRO A 129 -39.01 -5.90 27.46
C PRO A 129 -38.84 -7.32 28.02
N LEU A 130 -37.92 -8.09 27.41
CA LEU A 130 -37.53 -9.44 27.84
C LEU A 130 -36.09 -9.46 28.38
N GLY A 131 -35.20 -8.66 27.79
CA GLY A 131 -33.78 -8.58 28.15
C GLY A 131 -33.01 -7.80 27.09
N GLU A 132 -31.68 -7.88 27.12
CA GLU A 132 -30.82 -7.24 26.12
C GLU A 132 -29.62 -8.11 25.77
N ASP A 133 -29.15 -8.01 24.53
CA ASP A 133 -27.82 -8.48 24.16
C ASP A 133 -26.86 -7.30 24.11
N VAL A 134 -25.75 -7.41 24.83
CA VAL A 134 -24.69 -6.40 24.86
C VAL A 134 -23.44 -6.97 24.21
N ALA A 135 -22.87 -6.23 23.27
CA ALA A 135 -21.58 -6.55 22.67
C ALA A 135 -20.66 -5.33 22.73
N GLU A 136 -19.47 -5.51 23.29
CA GLU A 136 -18.47 -4.46 23.39
C GLU A 136 -17.49 -4.47 22.20
N GLN A 137 -17.01 -3.29 21.84
CA GLN A 137 -16.00 -3.06 20.82
C GLN A 137 -15.04 -1.97 21.30
N LEU A 138 -13.74 -2.26 21.26
CA LEU A 138 -12.67 -1.31 21.56
C LEU A 138 -12.47 -0.39 20.36
N GLU A 139 -12.63 0.91 20.58
CA GLU A 139 -12.56 1.93 19.54
C GLU A 139 -11.45 2.95 19.85
N PHE A 140 -10.83 3.47 18.80
CA PHE A 140 -9.90 4.58 18.89
C PHE A 140 -10.58 5.85 18.37
N VAL A 141 -10.83 6.77 19.29
CA VAL A 141 -11.22 8.16 19.01
C VAL A 141 -9.93 8.98 19.13
N PRO A 142 -9.70 10.06 18.36
CA PRO A 142 -8.41 10.76 18.35
C PRO A 142 -7.82 10.95 19.76
N ALA A 143 -6.64 10.35 19.98
CA ALA A 143 -5.89 10.35 21.23
C ALA A 143 -6.56 9.68 22.46
N SER A 144 -7.53 8.77 22.27
CA SER A 144 -8.17 8.06 23.38
C SER A 144 -8.84 6.74 22.98
N PHE A 145 -8.64 5.70 23.80
CA PHE A 145 -9.41 4.46 23.72
C PHE A 145 -10.78 4.59 24.38
N ARG A 146 -11.80 4.05 23.72
CA ARG A 146 -13.16 3.95 24.24
C ARG A 146 -13.74 2.56 23.99
N VAL A 147 -14.79 2.23 24.73
CA VAL A 147 -15.57 1.01 24.51
C VAL A 147 -16.93 1.40 23.97
N ILE A 148 -17.26 0.96 22.75
CA ILE A 148 -18.62 1.08 22.22
C ILE A 148 -19.44 -0.11 22.72
N ARG A 149 -20.45 0.14 23.54
CA ARG A 149 -21.43 -0.89 23.97
C ARG A 149 -22.59 -0.90 22.99
N HIS A 150 -22.66 -1.93 22.15
CA HIS A 150 -23.81 -2.17 21.28
C HIS A 150 -24.87 -2.92 22.07
N VAL A 151 -25.97 -2.25 22.40
CA VAL A 151 -27.08 -2.80 23.18
C VAL A 151 -28.25 -3.07 22.25
N ARG A 152 -28.73 -4.31 22.21
CA ARG A 152 -29.86 -4.75 21.39
C ARG A 152 -30.97 -5.27 22.29
N PRO A 153 -31.96 -4.43 22.67
CA PRO A 153 -33.09 -4.84 23.47
C PRO A 153 -33.89 -5.96 22.78
N LYS A 154 -34.17 -7.01 23.54
CA LYS A 154 -35.08 -8.11 23.18
C LYS A 154 -36.46 -7.77 23.71
N LEU A 155 -37.43 -7.71 22.81
CA LEU A 155 -38.84 -7.54 23.18
C LEU A 155 -39.60 -8.83 22.89
N ALA A 156 -40.53 -9.21 23.75
CA ALA A 156 -41.45 -10.33 23.53
C ALA A 156 -42.85 -9.81 23.22
N CYS A 157 -43.51 -10.41 22.24
CA CYS A 157 -44.91 -10.13 21.94
C CYS A 157 -45.82 -10.66 23.04
N SER A 158 -46.72 -9.84 23.54
CA SER A 158 -47.69 -10.24 24.57
C SER A 158 -48.81 -11.16 24.05
N CYS A 159 -48.91 -11.37 22.74
CA CYS A 159 -49.99 -12.14 22.10
C CYS A 159 -49.53 -13.50 21.56
N CYS A 160 -48.33 -13.59 21.01
CA CYS A 160 -47.83 -14.79 20.32
C CYS A 160 -46.42 -15.22 20.74
N ASP A 161 -45.87 -14.61 21.79
CA ASP A 161 -44.54 -14.89 22.35
C ASP A 161 -43.36 -14.73 21.38
N ALA A 162 -43.58 -14.15 20.19
CA ALA A 162 -42.52 -13.85 19.23
C ALA A 162 -41.51 -12.85 19.80
N ILE A 163 -40.21 -13.19 19.71
CA ILE A 163 -39.12 -12.30 20.11
C ILE A 163 -38.76 -11.37 18.95
N VAL A 164 -38.77 -10.06 19.22
CA VAL A 164 -38.41 -9.00 18.29
C VAL A 164 -37.15 -8.32 18.78
N GLN A 165 -36.13 -8.25 17.93
CA GLN A 165 -34.84 -7.63 18.23
C GLN A 165 -34.26 -7.05 16.93
N ALA A 166 -33.60 -5.90 17.00
CA ALA A 166 -32.84 -5.37 15.87
C ALA A 166 -31.72 -6.35 15.46
N PRO A 167 -31.32 -6.48 14.18
CA PRO A 167 -30.18 -7.30 13.78
C PRO A 167 -28.87 -6.80 14.44
N ALA A 168 -27.87 -7.66 14.54
CA ALA A 168 -26.56 -7.23 15.01
C ALA A 168 -25.93 -6.25 14.01
N PRO A 169 -25.32 -5.14 14.47
CA PRO A 169 -24.63 -4.24 13.56
C PRO A 169 -23.48 -4.99 12.89
N SER A 170 -23.26 -4.68 11.62
CA SER A 170 -22.11 -5.17 10.87
C SER A 170 -20.80 -4.71 11.51
N ARG A 171 -19.74 -5.47 11.26
CA ARG A 171 -18.40 -5.18 11.77
C ARG A 171 -17.37 -5.43 10.67
N PRO A 172 -16.29 -4.62 10.60
CA PRO A 172 -15.21 -4.86 9.63
C PRO A 172 -14.57 -6.24 9.80
N ILE A 173 -14.48 -6.71 11.06
CA ILE A 173 -13.98 -8.05 11.39
C ILE A 173 -15.08 -8.78 12.15
N GLU A 174 -15.59 -9.88 11.57
CA GLU A 174 -16.65 -10.66 12.21
C GLU A 174 -16.20 -11.15 13.59
N ARG A 175 -17.04 -10.90 14.61
CA ARG A 175 -16.78 -11.24 16.02
C ARG A 175 -15.51 -10.61 16.61
N GLY A 176 -14.85 -9.71 15.90
CA GLY A 176 -13.69 -8.96 16.36
C GLY A 176 -14.06 -7.93 17.43
N ILE A 177 -13.09 -7.60 18.27
CA ILE A 177 -13.22 -6.57 19.30
C ILE A 177 -12.84 -5.18 18.79
N ALA A 178 -12.16 -5.05 17.65
CA ALA A 178 -11.66 -3.76 17.17
C ALA A 178 -12.73 -2.97 16.40
N GLY A 179 -12.87 -1.70 16.76
CA GLY A 179 -13.61 -0.66 16.06
C GLY A 179 -13.01 -0.32 14.70
N PRO A 180 -13.80 0.18 13.73
CA PRO A 180 -13.27 0.71 12.48
C PRO A 180 -12.25 1.84 12.69
N GLY A 181 -12.41 2.67 13.73
CA GLY A 181 -11.43 3.71 14.05
C GLY A 181 -10.11 3.16 14.58
N LEU A 182 -10.15 2.13 15.43
CA LEU A 182 -8.96 1.42 15.89
C LEU A 182 -8.23 0.70 14.75
N LEU A 183 -8.96 0.05 13.85
CA LEU A 183 -8.37 -0.58 12.67
C LEU A 183 -7.70 0.44 11.75
N ALA A 184 -8.37 1.57 11.50
CA ALA A 184 -7.79 2.67 10.73
C ALA A 184 -6.51 3.21 11.39
N HIS A 185 -6.54 3.41 12.71
CA HIS A 185 -5.40 3.89 13.49
C HIS A 185 -4.21 2.92 13.40
N VAL A 186 -4.43 1.61 13.60
CA VAL A 186 -3.37 0.60 13.51
C VAL A 186 -2.71 0.57 12.12
N LEU A 187 -3.51 0.67 11.05
CA LEU A 187 -3.01 0.71 9.68
C LEU A 187 -2.21 1.99 9.40
N VAL A 188 -2.73 3.16 9.78
CA VAL A 188 -2.04 4.44 9.55
C VAL A 188 -0.77 4.53 10.38
N ALA A 189 -0.82 4.15 11.66
CA ALA A 189 0.37 4.10 12.51
C ALA A 189 1.46 3.19 11.91
N LYS A 190 1.10 2.00 11.39
CA LYS A 190 2.07 1.08 10.79
C LYS A 190 2.65 1.59 9.47
N PHE A 191 1.81 2.07 8.55
CA PHE A 191 2.22 2.32 7.17
C PHE A 191 2.46 3.80 6.84
N ALA A 192 1.77 4.75 7.48
CA ALA A 192 2.02 6.17 7.32
C ALA A 192 3.05 6.71 8.33
N ASP A 193 2.97 6.27 9.59
CA ASP A 193 3.84 6.76 10.68
C ASP A 193 5.00 5.80 10.97
N HIS A 194 5.01 4.65 10.29
CA HIS A 194 6.10 3.68 10.32
C HIS A 194 6.37 3.11 11.72
N LEU A 195 5.30 2.85 12.46
CA LEU A 195 5.31 2.28 13.81
C LEU A 195 4.95 0.78 13.78
N PRO A 196 5.91 -0.14 13.95
CA PRO A 196 5.69 -1.58 14.02
C PRO A 196 4.66 -1.97 15.09
N LEU A 197 3.96 -3.09 14.88
CA LEU A 197 2.85 -3.51 15.75
C LEU A 197 3.32 -3.83 17.17
N TYR A 198 4.54 -4.37 17.35
CA TYR A 198 5.07 -4.57 18.71
C TYR A 198 5.22 -3.24 19.47
N ARG A 199 5.65 -2.16 18.78
CA ARG A 199 5.75 -0.83 19.40
C ARG A 199 4.38 -0.23 19.67
N GLN A 200 3.42 -0.44 18.76
CA GLN A 200 2.02 -0.06 18.99
C GLN A 200 1.47 -0.73 20.26
N ALA A 201 1.66 -2.04 20.41
CA ALA A 201 1.25 -2.78 21.60
C ALA A 201 1.86 -2.20 22.90
N VAL A 202 3.15 -1.85 22.89
CA VAL A 202 3.81 -1.19 24.04
C VAL A 202 3.20 0.19 24.32
N ILE A 203 2.85 0.97 23.30
CA ILE A 203 2.21 2.28 23.48
C ILE A 203 0.82 2.11 24.10
N TYR A 204 0.00 1.20 23.56
CA TYR A 204 -1.36 0.97 24.06
C TYR A 204 -1.36 0.45 25.51
N ALA A 205 -0.38 -0.38 25.88
CA ALA A 205 -0.23 -0.86 27.24
C ALA A 205 0.01 0.27 28.27
N ARG A 206 0.58 1.41 27.87
CA ARG A 206 0.76 2.58 28.75
C ARG A 206 -0.57 3.24 29.13
N GLU A 207 -1.61 3.05 28.32
CA GLU A 207 -2.97 3.49 28.58
C GLU A 207 -3.83 2.38 29.24
N GLY A 208 -3.19 1.28 29.66
CA GLY A 208 -3.87 0.13 30.27
C GLY A 208 -4.59 -0.77 29.26
N VAL A 209 -4.28 -0.65 27.97
CA VAL A 209 -4.88 -1.43 26.88
C VAL A 209 -3.90 -2.50 26.42
N ASP A 210 -4.02 -3.70 26.99
CA ASP A 210 -3.15 -4.86 26.68
C ASP A 210 -3.62 -5.57 25.40
N LEU A 211 -2.96 -5.26 24.28
CA LEU A 211 -3.19 -5.91 22.99
C LEU A 211 -1.92 -6.64 22.54
N ASP A 212 -2.02 -7.96 22.39
CA ASP A 212 -0.91 -8.75 21.85
C ASP A 212 -0.65 -8.37 20.39
N ARG A 213 0.63 -8.39 19.98
CA ARG A 213 1.08 -8.18 18.61
C ARG A 213 0.39 -9.13 17.64
N ALA A 214 0.19 -10.39 18.04
CA ALA A 214 -0.51 -11.38 17.21
C ALA A 214 -1.94 -10.91 16.84
N LEU A 215 -2.64 -10.30 17.80
CA LEU A 215 -3.98 -9.77 17.58
C LEU A 215 -3.96 -8.55 16.65
N LEU A 216 -2.99 -7.65 16.81
CA LEU A 216 -2.80 -6.53 15.89
C LEU A 216 -2.48 -7.02 14.47
N ALA A 217 -1.66 -8.07 14.35
CA ALA A 217 -1.33 -8.69 13.08
C ALA A 217 -2.57 -9.30 12.40
N ASP A 218 -3.40 -10.00 13.17
CA ASP A 218 -4.68 -10.54 12.70
C ASP A 218 -5.61 -9.46 12.14
N TRP A 219 -5.61 -8.27 12.77
CA TRP A 219 -6.40 -7.12 12.34
C TRP A 219 -5.89 -6.50 11.05
N VAL A 220 -4.57 -6.32 10.93
CA VAL A 220 -3.95 -5.80 9.69
C VAL A 220 -4.25 -6.72 8.51
N GLY A 221 -4.11 -8.03 8.68
CA GLY A 221 -4.47 -9.01 7.65
C GLY A 221 -5.95 -8.93 7.26
N ALA A 222 -6.84 -8.83 8.25
CA ALA A 222 -8.29 -8.72 8.02
C ALA A 222 -8.66 -7.49 7.21
N ALA A 223 -8.15 -6.33 7.64
CA ALA A 223 -8.48 -5.06 7.05
C ALA A 223 -7.90 -4.96 5.63
N SER A 224 -6.69 -5.50 5.41
CA SER A 224 -6.11 -5.59 4.06
C SER A 224 -6.99 -6.40 3.11
N ALA A 225 -7.43 -7.58 3.53
CA ALA A 225 -8.30 -8.42 2.71
C ALA A 225 -9.64 -7.72 2.40
N LEU A 226 -10.25 -7.07 3.40
CA LEU A 226 -11.49 -6.32 3.25
C LEU A 226 -11.35 -5.12 2.29
N LEU A 227 -10.20 -4.45 2.30
CA LEU A 227 -9.93 -3.25 1.48
C LEU A 227 -9.45 -3.56 0.06
N ARG A 228 -9.21 -4.84 -0.28
CA ARG A 228 -8.69 -5.25 -1.60
C ARG A 228 -9.50 -4.71 -2.80
N PRO A 229 -10.85 -4.74 -2.80
CA PRO A 229 -11.62 -4.20 -3.93
C PRO A 229 -11.37 -2.70 -4.17
N LEU A 230 -11.05 -1.94 -3.12
CA LEU A 230 -10.73 -0.52 -3.21
C LEU A 230 -9.32 -0.28 -3.76
N VAL A 231 -8.37 -1.17 -3.45
CA VAL A 231 -7.03 -1.18 -4.07
C VAL A 231 -7.14 -1.45 -5.58
N ASP A 232 -7.97 -2.42 -5.96
CA ASP A 232 -8.23 -2.74 -7.37
C ASP A 232 -8.90 -1.57 -8.11
N ALA A 233 -9.79 -0.83 -7.43
CA ALA A 233 -10.38 0.40 -7.96
C ALA A 233 -9.33 1.49 -8.22
N ILE A 234 -8.42 1.73 -7.27
CA ILE A 234 -7.29 2.66 -7.46
C ILE A 234 -6.41 2.20 -8.62
N ARG A 235 -6.08 0.91 -8.69
CA ARG A 235 -5.27 0.37 -9.80
C ARG A 235 -5.94 0.63 -11.15
N ARG A 236 -7.24 0.35 -11.30
CA ARG A 236 -8.00 0.65 -12.52
C ARG A 236 -7.92 2.13 -12.88
N HIS A 237 -8.13 3.01 -11.91
CA HIS A 237 -8.10 4.47 -12.11
C HIS A 237 -6.71 4.99 -12.51
N VAL A 238 -5.64 4.44 -11.91
CA VAL A 238 -4.26 4.79 -12.28
C VAL A 238 -3.98 4.37 -13.73
N LEU A 239 -4.30 3.12 -14.09
CA LEU A 239 -3.97 2.56 -15.40
C LEU A 239 -4.80 3.10 -16.56
N THR A 240 -5.81 3.95 -16.33
CA THR A 240 -6.55 4.66 -17.39
C THR A 240 -5.94 6.01 -17.77
N ALA A 241 -4.87 6.45 -17.10
CA ALA A 241 -4.17 7.69 -17.43
C ALA A 241 -3.54 7.60 -18.83
N SER A 242 -3.38 8.73 -19.52
CA SER A 242 -2.61 8.79 -20.77
C SER A 242 -1.09 8.82 -20.52
N LYS A 243 -0.67 9.18 -19.30
CA LYS A 243 0.71 9.22 -18.83
C LYS A 243 0.81 8.65 -17.44
N LEU A 244 1.82 7.82 -17.19
CA LEU A 244 2.18 7.32 -15.87
C LEU A 244 3.60 7.70 -15.50
N HIS A 245 3.78 8.10 -14.25
CA HIS A 245 5.10 8.14 -13.62
C HIS A 245 5.39 6.77 -13.02
N ALA A 246 6.57 6.20 -13.28
CA ALA A 246 6.97 4.91 -12.75
C ALA A 246 8.39 4.90 -12.20
N ASP A 247 8.58 4.18 -11.09
CA ASP A 247 9.87 3.95 -10.45
C ASP A 247 9.74 2.74 -9.52
N ASP A 248 10.82 2.31 -8.88
CA ASP A 248 10.79 1.20 -7.94
C ASP A 248 11.80 1.33 -6.79
N THR A 249 11.48 0.74 -5.64
CA THR A 249 12.35 0.78 -4.45
C THR A 249 12.56 -0.62 -3.87
N PRO A 250 13.77 -0.95 -3.38
CA PRO A 250 14.03 -2.27 -2.81
C PRO A 250 13.31 -2.48 -1.48
N ILE A 251 12.76 -3.66 -1.27
CA ILE A 251 12.28 -4.10 0.05
C ILE A 251 12.99 -5.39 0.43
N PRO A 252 13.66 -5.43 1.61
CA PRO A 252 14.18 -6.69 2.14
C PRO A 252 13.01 -7.57 2.58
N VAL A 253 13.02 -8.84 2.19
CA VAL A 253 11.99 -9.84 2.54
C VAL A 253 12.67 -11.09 3.04
N LEU A 254 12.20 -11.69 4.13
CA LEU A 254 12.81 -12.92 4.65
C LEU A 254 12.75 -14.03 3.61
N ALA A 255 13.85 -14.77 3.51
CA ALA A 255 13.90 -16.05 2.83
C ALA A 255 13.94 -17.15 3.91
N PRO A 256 12.82 -17.84 4.17
CA PRO A 256 12.76 -18.86 5.21
C PRO A 256 13.87 -19.91 5.07
N GLY A 257 14.42 -20.38 6.20
CA GLY A 257 15.37 -21.49 6.26
C GLY A 257 16.86 -21.14 6.17
N ASN A 258 17.25 -19.91 5.83
CA ASN A 258 18.68 -19.54 5.70
C ASN A 258 19.11 -18.31 6.52
N GLY A 259 18.19 -17.68 7.27
CA GLY A 259 18.46 -16.49 8.08
C GLY A 259 18.83 -15.24 7.26
N LYS A 260 18.56 -15.22 5.95
CA LYS A 260 18.84 -14.09 5.05
C LYS A 260 17.55 -13.46 4.54
N THR A 261 17.69 -12.24 4.01
CA THR A 261 16.66 -11.57 3.24
C THR A 261 16.95 -11.65 1.76
N LYS A 262 15.93 -11.83 0.92
CA LYS A 262 15.96 -11.52 -0.51
C LYS A 262 15.56 -10.05 -0.74
N THR A 263 15.99 -9.50 -1.87
CA THR A 263 15.64 -8.12 -2.26
C THR A 263 14.46 -8.14 -3.22
N ALA A 264 13.27 -7.91 -2.69
CA ALA A 264 12.06 -7.66 -3.44
C ALA A 264 11.98 -6.19 -3.89
N ARG A 265 10.93 -5.84 -4.64
CA ARG A 265 10.67 -4.48 -5.11
C ARG A 265 9.23 -4.06 -4.85
N LEU A 266 9.06 -2.80 -4.47
CA LEU A 266 7.80 -2.09 -4.69
C LEU A 266 7.95 -1.18 -5.90
N TRP A 267 7.15 -1.44 -6.93
CA TRP A 267 6.97 -0.60 -8.09
C TRP A 267 5.92 0.45 -7.76
N THR A 268 6.14 1.70 -8.14
CA THR A 268 5.15 2.76 -8.04
C THR A 268 4.67 3.15 -9.43
N TYR A 269 3.37 3.37 -9.56
CA TYR A 269 2.74 3.94 -10.74
C TYR A 269 1.86 5.09 -10.27
N VAL A 270 2.19 6.31 -10.71
CA VAL A 270 1.51 7.52 -10.27
C VAL A 270 0.82 8.20 -11.44
N ARG A 271 -0.47 8.44 -11.27
CA ARG A 271 -1.28 9.35 -12.07
C ARG A 271 -1.30 10.70 -11.34
N ASP A 272 -0.62 11.71 -11.88
CA ASP A 272 -0.64 13.07 -11.33
C ASP A 272 -0.36 14.09 -12.43
N ASP A 273 -1.43 14.55 -13.09
CA ASP A 273 -1.38 15.52 -14.18
C ASP A 273 -1.80 16.93 -13.74
N ARG A 274 -1.93 17.15 -12.43
CA ARG A 274 -2.19 18.49 -11.86
C ARG A 274 -1.15 19.53 -12.27
N PRO A 275 0.15 19.21 -12.42
CA PRO A 275 1.11 20.17 -12.97
C PRO A 275 0.83 20.60 -14.42
N ALA A 276 0.01 19.84 -15.16
CA ALA A 276 -0.51 20.16 -16.48
C ALA A 276 -1.91 20.82 -16.44
N GLY A 277 -2.39 21.22 -15.26
CA GLY A 277 -3.72 21.81 -15.09
C GLY A 277 -4.87 20.80 -15.12
N ASP A 278 -4.59 19.49 -15.10
CA ASP A 278 -5.64 18.46 -15.05
C ASP A 278 -6.31 18.44 -13.67
N THR A 279 -7.64 18.31 -13.65
CA THR A 279 -8.47 18.20 -12.44
C THR A 279 -8.81 16.77 -12.06
N THR A 280 -8.44 15.79 -12.89
CA THR A 280 -8.71 14.38 -12.62
C THR A 280 -7.96 13.95 -11.36
N PRO A 281 -8.62 13.23 -10.43
CA PRO A 281 -8.02 12.88 -9.14
C PRO A 281 -6.68 12.15 -9.29
N ALA A 282 -5.66 12.68 -8.61
CA ALA A 282 -4.35 12.07 -8.58
C ALA A 282 -4.39 10.78 -7.74
N ALA A 283 -3.63 9.77 -8.15
CA ALA A 283 -3.60 8.49 -7.45
C ALA A 283 -2.26 7.79 -7.61
N VAL A 284 -1.93 6.94 -6.65
CA VAL A 284 -0.75 6.08 -6.70
C VAL A 284 -1.15 4.64 -6.44
N TRP A 285 -0.64 3.77 -7.30
CA TRP A 285 -0.69 2.33 -7.11
C TRP A 285 0.72 1.79 -6.91
N PHE A 286 0.90 0.95 -5.90
CA PHE A 286 2.11 0.18 -5.69
C PHE A 286 1.89 -1.29 -6.03
N GLY A 287 2.82 -1.86 -6.78
CA GLY A 287 2.88 -3.30 -7.06
C GLY A 287 4.07 -3.94 -6.35
N TYR A 288 3.88 -5.10 -5.74
CA TYR A 288 4.95 -5.88 -5.12
C TYR A 288 5.45 -6.98 -6.05
N THR A 289 6.78 -7.18 -6.06
CA THR A 289 7.40 -8.31 -6.76
C THR A 289 8.59 -8.88 -5.99
N PRO A 290 8.85 -10.19 -6.07
CA PRO A 290 9.91 -10.84 -5.31
C PRO A 290 11.33 -10.51 -5.80
N ASP A 291 11.47 -9.92 -7.00
CA ASP A 291 12.73 -9.46 -7.58
C ASP A 291 12.51 -8.25 -8.52
N ARG A 292 13.59 -7.74 -9.12
CA ARG A 292 13.56 -6.56 -10.03
C ARG A 292 13.44 -6.92 -11.50
N LYS A 293 13.01 -8.11 -11.91
CA LYS A 293 12.99 -8.46 -13.34
C LYS A 293 12.00 -7.60 -14.15
N GLY A 294 12.35 -7.29 -15.40
CA GLY A 294 11.51 -6.51 -16.32
C GLY A 294 10.16 -7.16 -16.67
N ILE A 295 10.02 -8.48 -16.50
CA ILE A 295 8.74 -9.18 -16.69
C ILE A 295 7.63 -8.65 -15.77
N HIS A 296 7.99 -8.08 -14.62
CA HIS A 296 7.01 -7.58 -13.68
C HIS A 296 6.33 -6.29 -14.14
N PRO A 297 7.05 -5.19 -14.47
CA PRO A 297 6.39 -4.03 -15.06
C PRO A 297 5.69 -4.35 -16.39
N GLN A 298 6.20 -5.31 -17.18
CA GLN A 298 5.47 -5.84 -18.35
C GLN A 298 4.12 -6.44 -17.98
N THR A 299 4.06 -7.25 -16.92
CA THR A 299 2.82 -7.85 -16.43
C THR A 299 1.88 -6.79 -15.83
N HIS A 300 2.42 -5.83 -15.08
CA HIS A 300 1.63 -4.76 -14.46
C HIS A 300 0.98 -3.84 -15.50
N LEU A 301 1.71 -3.52 -16.57
CA LEU A 301 1.33 -2.58 -17.62
C LEU A 301 0.86 -3.26 -18.91
N ALA A 302 0.55 -4.57 -18.88
CA ALA A 302 0.18 -5.34 -20.08
C ALA A 302 -1.03 -4.81 -20.87
N LYS A 303 -1.86 -3.94 -20.26
CA LYS A 303 -3.04 -3.31 -20.88
C LYS A 303 -2.94 -1.78 -20.92
N PHE A 304 -1.79 -1.23 -20.56
CA PHE A 304 -1.57 0.21 -20.53
C PHE A 304 -1.05 0.67 -21.89
N GLU A 305 -1.61 1.77 -22.38
CA GLU A 305 -1.20 2.44 -23.61
C GLU A 305 -1.01 3.92 -23.29
N GLY A 306 0.05 4.54 -23.81
CA GLY A 306 0.36 5.95 -23.55
C GLY A 306 1.83 6.19 -23.18
N VAL A 307 2.08 7.18 -22.34
CA VAL A 307 3.45 7.58 -21.97
C VAL A 307 3.86 7.00 -20.63
N LEU A 308 5.02 6.34 -20.56
CA LEU A 308 5.64 5.96 -19.30
C LEU A 308 6.83 6.88 -19.04
N GLN A 309 6.68 7.73 -18.02
CA GLN A 309 7.72 8.59 -17.53
C GLN A 309 8.48 7.91 -16.40
N ALA A 310 9.73 7.54 -16.64
CA ALA A 310 10.52 6.73 -15.71
C ALA A 310 11.99 7.15 -15.66
N ASP A 311 12.76 6.50 -14.77
CA ASP A 311 14.20 6.48 -14.91
C ASP A 311 14.63 5.57 -16.09
N ALA A 312 15.91 5.61 -16.45
CA ALA A 312 16.44 4.81 -17.54
C ALA A 312 16.74 3.36 -17.12
N TYR A 313 15.87 2.78 -16.28
CA TYR A 313 16.02 1.39 -15.86
C TYR A 313 15.76 0.44 -17.03
N ALA A 314 16.77 -0.35 -17.38
CA ALA A 314 16.72 -1.24 -18.54
C ALA A 314 15.58 -2.29 -18.50
N GLY A 315 15.02 -2.59 -17.33
CA GLY A 315 13.89 -3.50 -17.22
C GLY A 315 12.58 -2.95 -17.80
N PHE A 316 12.51 -1.65 -18.09
CA PHE A 316 11.39 -1.05 -18.82
C PHE A 316 11.55 -1.14 -20.35
N ASN A 317 12.74 -1.41 -20.89
CA ASN A 317 13.01 -1.32 -22.34
C ASN A 317 12.02 -2.12 -23.20
N ALA A 318 11.67 -3.33 -22.78
CA ALA A 318 10.74 -4.20 -23.50
C ALA A 318 9.32 -3.61 -23.62
N LEU A 319 8.92 -2.69 -22.73
CA LEU A 319 7.64 -2.00 -22.82
C LEU A 319 7.57 -1.04 -24.02
N PHE A 320 8.72 -0.60 -24.52
CA PHE A 320 8.81 0.44 -25.56
C PHE A 320 8.99 -0.13 -26.97
N GLU A 321 9.17 -1.45 -27.11
CA GLU A 321 9.57 -2.09 -28.38
C GLU A 321 8.48 -2.06 -29.45
N ASP A 322 7.21 -2.17 -29.05
CA ASP A 322 6.06 -2.18 -29.96
C ASP A 322 5.47 -0.78 -30.23
N GLY A 323 5.93 0.24 -29.50
CA GLY A 323 5.46 1.62 -29.59
C GLY A 323 4.11 1.90 -28.91
N THR A 324 3.48 0.89 -28.29
CA THR A 324 2.24 1.04 -27.52
C THR A 324 2.46 1.94 -26.29
N ILE A 325 3.62 1.80 -25.67
CA ILE A 325 4.07 2.66 -24.58
C ILE A 325 5.26 3.50 -25.06
N GLN A 326 5.14 4.82 -24.93
CA GLN A 326 6.20 5.76 -25.28
C GLN A 326 7.04 6.10 -24.05
N GLU A 327 8.37 5.96 -24.18
CA GLU A 327 9.31 6.34 -23.13
C GLU A 327 9.43 7.87 -23.00
N ALA A 328 9.23 8.40 -21.80
CA ALA A 328 9.63 9.76 -21.43
C ALA A 328 10.71 9.71 -20.34
N ALA A 329 11.90 10.21 -20.66
CA ALA A 329 13.03 10.16 -19.74
C ALA A 329 13.04 11.33 -18.75
N CYS A 330 13.70 11.12 -17.61
CA CYS A 330 13.71 12.07 -16.51
C CYS A 330 14.97 12.98 -16.52
N TRP A 331 14.80 14.28 -16.70
CA TRP A 331 15.92 15.25 -16.62
C TRP A 331 16.55 15.33 -15.23
N ALA A 332 15.81 15.06 -14.14
CA ALA A 332 16.40 15.03 -12.81
C ALA A 332 17.45 13.92 -12.69
N HIS A 333 17.24 12.76 -13.33
CA HIS A 333 18.22 11.67 -13.38
C HIS A 333 19.43 12.01 -14.25
N ALA A 334 19.22 12.62 -15.42
CA ALA A 334 20.32 13.11 -16.26
C ALA A 334 21.15 14.18 -15.52
N ARG A 335 20.49 15.15 -14.88
CA ARG A 335 21.11 16.18 -14.05
C ARG A 335 21.91 15.59 -12.89
N ARG A 336 21.38 14.56 -12.22
CA ARG A 336 22.04 13.90 -11.08
C ARG A 336 23.44 13.38 -11.45
N LYS A 337 23.61 12.84 -12.67
CA LYS A 337 24.93 12.39 -13.16
C LYS A 337 25.97 13.51 -13.19
N PHE A 338 25.60 14.71 -13.62
CA PHE A 338 26.51 15.86 -13.60
C PHE A 338 26.68 16.43 -12.19
N HIS A 339 25.61 16.46 -11.41
CA HIS A 339 25.61 16.97 -10.04
C HIS A 339 26.53 16.17 -9.13
N ASP A 340 26.49 14.84 -9.18
CA ASP A 340 27.32 13.98 -8.33
C ASP A 340 28.81 14.19 -8.62
N LEU A 341 29.17 14.36 -9.90
CA LEU A 341 30.53 14.72 -10.31
C LEU A 341 30.93 16.11 -9.83
N HIS A 342 30.03 17.10 -9.95
CA HIS A 342 30.27 18.46 -9.49
C HIS A 342 30.47 18.53 -7.97
N ALA A 343 29.64 17.80 -7.22
CA ALA A 343 29.71 17.73 -5.76
C ALA A 343 31.01 17.05 -5.29
N ALA A 344 31.48 16.03 -6.00
CA ALA A 344 32.77 15.41 -5.74
C ALA A 344 33.94 16.35 -6.10
N ARG A 345 33.86 17.01 -7.26
CA ARG A 345 34.83 18.01 -7.72
C ARG A 345 34.22 18.92 -8.78
N ALA A 346 34.01 20.18 -8.42
CA ALA A 346 33.51 21.18 -9.36
C ALA A 346 34.53 21.42 -10.50
N THR A 347 34.02 21.46 -11.73
CA THR A 347 34.78 21.83 -12.93
C THR A 347 33.97 22.83 -13.76
N PRO A 348 34.60 23.60 -14.66
CA PRO A 348 33.86 24.47 -15.57
C PRO A 348 32.79 23.73 -16.37
N LEU A 349 33.11 22.50 -16.80
CA LEU A 349 32.20 21.64 -17.56
C LEU A 349 30.98 21.21 -16.73
N THR A 350 31.19 20.69 -15.52
CA THR A 350 30.05 20.25 -14.69
C THR A 350 29.18 21.43 -14.25
N THR A 351 29.80 22.59 -14.01
CA THR A 351 29.09 23.85 -13.72
C THR A 351 28.22 24.27 -14.90
N GLU A 352 28.78 24.25 -16.11
CA GLU A 352 28.06 24.66 -17.32
C GLU A 352 26.90 23.71 -17.66
N ALA A 353 27.11 22.39 -17.54
CA ALA A 353 26.04 21.41 -17.72
C ALA A 353 24.87 21.67 -16.76
N LEU A 354 25.16 21.90 -15.48
CA LEU A 354 24.14 22.17 -14.47
C LEU A 354 23.42 23.50 -14.71
N ARG A 355 24.16 24.54 -15.15
CA ARG A 355 23.60 25.85 -15.51
C ARG A 355 22.59 25.73 -16.65
N ARG A 356 22.98 25.08 -17.75
CA ARG A 356 22.12 24.85 -18.93
C ARG A 356 20.86 24.06 -18.60
N ILE A 357 21.00 23.00 -17.79
CA ILE A 357 19.83 22.23 -17.35
C ILE A 357 18.93 23.08 -16.44
N ALA A 358 19.50 23.92 -15.57
CA ALA A 358 18.73 24.77 -14.67
C ALA A 358 17.84 25.79 -15.42
N GLU A 359 18.28 26.31 -16.57
CA GLU A 359 17.47 27.21 -17.40
C GLU A 359 16.17 26.55 -17.88
N LEU A 360 16.19 25.24 -18.16
CA LEU A 360 14.98 24.49 -18.51
C LEU A 360 13.98 24.47 -17.35
N TYR A 361 14.46 24.27 -16.12
CA TYR A 361 13.60 24.28 -14.93
C TYR A 361 13.03 25.66 -14.61
N VAL A 362 13.70 26.75 -14.98
CA VAL A 362 13.15 28.10 -14.87
C VAL A 362 11.90 28.23 -15.75
N ILE A 363 11.98 27.76 -17.01
CA ILE A 363 10.84 27.77 -17.93
C ILE A 363 9.69 26.90 -17.37
N GLU A 364 10.00 25.70 -16.89
CA GLU A 364 9.00 24.77 -16.35
C GLU A 364 8.29 25.33 -15.10
N ALA A 365 8.98 26.12 -14.28
CA ALA A 365 8.37 26.77 -13.13
C ALA A 365 7.32 27.82 -13.55
N GLU A 366 7.54 28.54 -14.64
CA GLU A 366 6.63 29.57 -15.14
C GLU A 366 5.33 28.99 -15.75
N ILE A 367 5.41 27.79 -16.35
CA ILE A 367 4.28 27.14 -17.04
C ILE A 367 3.59 26.06 -16.20
N ARG A 368 4.01 25.84 -14.96
CA ARG A 368 3.39 24.84 -14.08
C ARG A 368 1.94 25.22 -13.77
N GLY A 369 1.03 24.24 -13.91
CA GLY A 369 -0.40 24.40 -13.72
C GLY A 369 -1.13 24.95 -14.95
N LYS A 370 -0.41 25.23 -16.05
CA LYS A 370 -1.01 25.63 -17.33
C LYS A 370 -1.49 24.42 -18.12
N PRO A 371 -2.51 24.57 -18.99
CA PRO A 371 -2.98 23.50 -19.86
C PRO A 371 -1.87 22.94 -20.76
N PRO A 372 -1.95 21.67 -21.21
CA PRO A 372 -0.93 21.03 -22.04
C PRO A 372 -0.55 21.84 -23.29
N ASP A 373 -1.51 22.43 -24.00
CA ASP A 373 -1.24 23.18 -25.23
C ASP A 373 -0.38 24.43 -24.99
N GLU A 374 -0.65 25.18 -23.91
CA GLU A 374 0.13 26.36 -23.52
C GLU A 374 1.56 25.93 -23.12
N ARG A 375 1.68 24.85 -22.33
CA ARG A 375 2.98 24.29 -21.95
C ARG A 375 3.80 23.91 -23.18
N ARG A 376 3.19 23.17 -24.11
CA ARG A 376 3.83 22.75 -25.37
C ARG A 376 4.29 23.95 -26.19
N GLN A 377 3.43 24.96 -26.37
CA GLN A 377 3.80 26.17 -27.13
C GLN A 377 5.02 26.88 -26.53
N VAL A 378 5.04 27.07 -25.21
CA VAL A 378 6.16 27.72 -24.51
C VAL A 378 7.44 26.88 -24.63
N ARG A 379 7.34 25.56 -24.45
CA ARG A 379 8.49 24.65 -24.57
C ARG A 379 9.08 24.64 -25.98
N GLN A 380 8.24 24.64 -27.02
CA GLN A 380 8.70 24.73 -28.41
C GLN A 380 9.42 26.06 -28.68
N ALA A 381 8.91 27.17 -28.15
CA ALA A 381 9.50 28.49 -28.35
C ALA A 381 10.79 28.73 -27.54
N ARG A 382 10.89 28.18 -26.32
CA ARG A 382 11.96 28.52 -25.36
C ARG A 382 12.84 27.34 -24.96
N SER A 383 12.26 26.19 -24.62
CA SER A 383 13.03 25.03 -24.16
C SER A 383 13.73 24.32 -25.30
N ARG A 384 13.07 24.19 -26.47
CA ARG A 384 13.62 23.46 -27.62
C ARG A 384 14.94 24.04 -28.14
N PRO A 385 15.10 25.36 -28.34
CA PRO A 385 16.38 25.94 -28.75
C PRO A 385 17.50 25.73 -27.71
N LEU A 386 17.19 25.82 -26.42
CA LEU A 386 18.17 25.58 -25.34
C LEU A 386 18.63 24.11 -25.30
N LEU A 387 17.71 23.19 -25.58
CA LEU A 387 18.02 21.77 -25.67
C LEU A 387 18.90 21.48 -26.88
N GLU A 388 18.61 22.04 -28.04
CA GLU A 388 19.45 21.88 -29.25
C GLU A 388 20.88 22.39 -29.01
N ASP A 389 21.03 23.57 -28.40
CA ASP A 389 22.33 24.11 -28.02
C ASP A 389 23.04 23.24 -26.97
N LEU A 390 22.31 22.72 -25.98
CA LEU A 390 22.84 21.77 -25.00
C LEU A 390 23.31 20.46 -25.65
N GLU A 391 22.55 19.91 -26.62
CA GLU A 391 22.94 18.70 -27.33
C GLU A 391 24.25 18.90 -28.09
N HIS A 392 24.34 20.00 -28.84
CA HIS A 392 25.52 20.34 -29.61
C HIS A 392 26.73 20.49 -28.68
N TRP A 393 26.58 21.25 -27.60
CA TRP A 393 27.63 21.43 -26.59
C TRP A 393 28.07 20.10 -25.96
N LEU A 394 27.13 19.21 -25.62
CA LEU A 394 27.44 17.89 -25.06
C LEU A 394 28.24 17.04 -26.04
N ARG A 395 27.85 17.01 -27.33
CA ARG A 395 28.56 16.27 -28.38
C ARG A 395 29.97 16.79 -28.62
N SER A 396 30.13 18.10 -28.79
CA SER A 396 31.46 18.72 -28.95
C SER A 396 32.34 18.51 -27.72
N THR A 397 31.77 18.58 -26.53
CA THR A 397 32.50 18.32 -25.27
C THR A 397 32.96 16.87 -25.21
N LEU A 398 32.13 15.91 -25.61
CA LEU A 398 32.47 14.49 -25.60
C LEU A 398 33.71 14.17 -26.44
N ASP A 399 33.91 14.86 -27.58
CA ASP A 399 35.07 14.67 -28.47
C ASP A 399 36.40 15.11 -27.82
N THR A 400 36.34 16.00 -26.83
CA THR A 400 37.52 16.47 -26.08
C THR A 400 37.87 15.58 -24.89
N LEU A 401 36.97 14.68 -24.51
CA LEU A 401 37.11 13.86 -23.31
C LEU A 401 37.61 12.45 -23.63
N SER A 402 38.38 11.90 -22.70
CA SER A 402 38.63 10.46 -22.69
C SER A 402 37.31 9.70 -22.49
N ARG A 403 37.06 8.69 -23.33
CA ARG A 403 35.88 7.81 -23.25
C ARG A 403 35.75 7.09 -21.90
N LYS A 404 36.83 6.98 -21.13
CA LYS A 404 36.84 6.34 -19.80
C LYS A 404 36.57 7.32 -18.66
N SER A 405 36.39 8.61 -18.93
CA SER A 405 36.10 9.59 -17.89
C SER A 405 34.66 9.51 -17.41
N ASP A 406 34.42 9.73 -16.12
CA ASP A 406 33.06 9.74 -15.57
C ASP A 406 32.20 10.87 -16.17
N THR A 407 32.85 11.97 -16.59
CA THR A 407 32.17 13.06 -17.30
C THR A 407 31.68 12.60 -18.68
N ALA A 408 32.50 11.86 -19.44
CA ALA A 408 32.06 11.26 -20.69
C ALA A 408 30.90 10.27 -20.47
N ALA A 409 30.93 9.49 -19.38
CA ALA A 409 29.82 8.59 -19.03
C ALA A 409 28.51 9.34 -18.72
N ALA A 410 28.58 10.48 -18.02
CA ALA A 410 27.41 11.34 -17.77
C ALA A 410 26.83 11.94 -19.06
N ILE A 411 27.69 12.41 -19.97
CA ILE A 411 27.27 12.92 -21.29
C ILE A 411 26.63 11.81 -22.13
N LEU A 412 27.27 10.64 -22.22
CA LEU A 412 26.75 9.49 -22.95
C LEU A 412 25.40 9.02 -22.41
N TYR A 413 25.20 9.09 -21.09
CA TYR A 413 23.91 8.78 -20.47
C TYR A 413 22.81 9.72 -20.99
N ALA A 414 23.04 11.04 -20.99
CA ALA A 414 22.08 12.01 -21.50
C ALA A 414 21.82 11.84 -23.00
N LEU A 415 22.88 11.73 -23.82
CA LEU A 415 22.76 11.59 -25.27
C LEU A 415 22.08 10.29 -25.69
N LYS A 416 22.28 9.19 -24.95
CA LYS A 416 21.58 7.91 -25.20
C LYS A 416 20.06 8.06 -25.05
N LEU A 417 19.61 8.85 -24.08
CA LEU A 417 18.20 9.06 -23.76
C LEU A 417 17.60 10.28 -24.46
N TRP A 418 18.36 10.93 -25.33
CA TRP A 418 18.01 12.24 -25.87
C TRP A 418 16.61 12.30 -26.50
N PRO A 419 16.20 11.35 -27.36
CA PRO A 419 14.85 11.35 -27.92
C PRO A 419 13.74 11.28 -26.85
N ALA A 420 13.98 10.55 -25.75
CA ALA A 420 13.04 10.45 -24.62
C ALA A 420 13.10 11.67 -23.70
N LEU A 421 14.27 12.31 -23.56
CA LEU A 421 14.46 13.56 -22.82
C LEU A 421 13.84 14.78 -23.52
N LEU A 422 13.67 14.73 -24.84
CA LEU A 422 12.99 15.78 -25.60
C LEU A 422 11.46 15.67 -25.57
N ARG A 423 10.89 14.51 -25.19
CA ARG A 423 9.44 14.25 -25.37
C ARG A 423 8.54 15.26 -24.69
N TYR A 424 8.95 15.74 -23.51
CA TYR A 424 8.16 16.72 -22.77
C TYR A 424 7.99 18.04 -23.54
N CYS A 425 8.87 18.36 -24.49
CA CYS A 425 8.68 19.53 -25.35
C CYS A 425 7.56 19.33 -26.36
N ASP A 426 7.34 18.09 -26.81
CA ASP A 426 6.40 17.76 -27.88
C ASP A 426 5.00 17.45 -27.33
N ASP A 427 4.91 17.00 -26.07
CA ASP A 427 3.67 16.74 -25.34
C ASP A 427 3.63 17.51 -24.00
N GLY A 428 2.65 18.42 -23.89
CA GLY A 428 2.44 19.27 -22.73
C GLY A 428 1.93 18.58 -21.47
N ALA A 429 1.44 17.34 -21.56
CA ALA A 429 1.04 16.53 -20.41
C ALA A 429 2.25 15.94 -19.67
N ILE A 430 3.38 15.78 -20.35
CA ILE A 430 4.60 15.20 -19.79
C ILE A 430 5.34 16.24 -18.94
N GLU A 431 5.88 15.78 -17.82
CA GLU A 431 6.73 16.60 -16.94
C GLU A 431 8.18 16.58 -17.41
N ILE A 432 8.98 17.58 -17.03
CA ILE A 432 10.43 17.53 -17.28
C ILE A 432 11.12 16.38 -16.51
N ASP A 433 10.52 15.93 -15.40
CA ASP A 433 11.09 14.92 -14.51
C ASP A 433 10.05 13.96 -13.90
N ASN A 434 10.56 12.90 -13.28
CA ASN A 434 9.77 11.83 -12.65
C ASN A 434 9.53 12.07 -11.13
N SER A 435 9.50 13.32 -10.68
CA SER A 435 9.42 13.62 -9.24
C SER A 435 8.15 13.11 -8.57
N ALA A 436 7.06 12.88 -9.31
CA ALA A 436 5.83 12.32 -8.76
C ALA A 436 6.04 10.90 -8.18
N ALA A 437 6.72 10.02 -8.93
CA ALA A 437 7.09 8.69 -8.46
C ALA A 437 8.06 8.75 -7.29
N GLU A 438 9.11 9.59 -7.36
CA GLU A 438 10.09 9.75 -6.27
C GLU A 438 9.42 10.22 -4.96
N ARG A 439 8.48 11.18 -5.04
CA ARG A 439 7.71 11.65 -3.87
C ARG A 439 6.83 10.54 -3.29
N ALA A 440 6.18 9.74 -4.13
CA ALA A 440 5.35 8.63 -3.68
C ALA A 440 6.18 7.55 -2.93
N LEU A 441 7.39 7.24 -3.41
CA LEU A 441 8.28 6.27 -2.78
C LEU A 441 8.92 6.74 -1.47
N ARG A 442 8.90 8.05 -1.18
CA ARG A 442 9.53 8.60 0.04
C ARG A 442 8.96 7.99 1.32
N GLY A 443 7.64 7.77 1.38
CA GLY A 443 7.00 7.12 2.53
C GLY A 443 7.56 5.70 2.75
N VAL A 444 7.61 4.90 1.70
CA VAL A 444 8.19 3.55 1.75
C VAL A 444 9.66 3.58 2.20
N ALA A 445 10.45 4.53 1.69
CA ALA A 445 11.86 4.66 2.01
C ALA A 445 12.10 5.02 3.50
N ILE A 446 11.22 5.81 4.11
CA ILE A 446 11.25 6.09 5.56
C ILE A 446 10.82 4.84 6.33
N GLY A 447 9.75 4.18 5.90
CA GLY A 447 9.27 2.93 6.49
C GLY A 447 10.36 1.87 6.59
N ARG A 448 11.12 1.65 5.51
CA ARG A 448 12.26 0.71 5.48
C ARG A 448 13.36 1.01 6.49
N ARG A 449 13.44 2.22 7.04
CA ARG A 449 14.36 2.55 8.14
C ARG A 449 13.82 2.16 9.51
N ASN A 450 12.50 1.97 9.63
CA ASN A 450 11.78 1.69 10.86
C ASN A 450 11.32 0.23 11.00
N TYR A 451 11.24 -0.51 9.89
CA TYR A 451 11.08 -1.96 9.86
C TYR A 451 12.17 -2.60 8.97
N LEU A 452 12.76 -3.70 9.43
CA LEU A 452 13.98 -4.28 8.84
C LEU A 452 13.73 -5.13 7.58
N PHE A 453 12.55 -5.74 7.43
CA PHE A 453 12.14 -6.56 6.29
C PHE A 453 10.62 -6.82 6.33
N ALA A 454 10.07 -7.37 5.24
CA ALA A 454 8.80 -8.08 5.25
C ALA A 454 9.04 -9.57 5.59
N GLY A 455 8.17 -10.18 6.38
CA GLY A 455 8.27 -11.59 6.80
C GLY A 455 8.06 -12.60 5.68
N ALA A 456 7.27 -12.27 4.66
CA ALA A 456 7.11 -13.05 3.43
C ALA A 456 6.66 -12.14 2.27
N ASP A 457 6.53 -12.75 1.08
CA ASP A 457 6.05 -12.06 -0.12
C ASP A 457 4.66 -11.43 0.08
N SER A 458 3.73 -12.14 0.74
CA SER A 458 2.39 -11.64 1.07
C SER A 458 2.42 -10.40 1.98
N GLY A 459 3.38 -10.31 2.90
CA GLY A 459 3.62 -9.08 3.68
C GLY A 459 4.03 -7.90 2.79
N GLY A 460 4.80 -8.14 1.74
CA GLY A 460 5.18 -7.15 0.73
C GLY A 460 3.99 -6.69 -0.13
N GLU A 461 3.15 -7.63 -0.58
CA GLU A 461 1.89 -7.35 -1.31
C GLU A 461 0.94 -6.50 -0.48
N ARG A 462 0.80 -6.83 0.80
CA ARG A 462 0.00 -6.07 1.77
C ARG A 462 0.52 -4.67 1.97
N ALA A 463 1.83 -4.52 2.12
CA ALA A 463 2.44 -3.20 2.20
C ALA A 463 2.12 -2.38 0.94
N ALA A 464 2.24 -2.97 -0.24
CA ALA A 464 1.89 -2.31 -1.51
C ALA A 464 0.42 -1.84 -1.53
N ALA A 465 -0.50 -2.72 -1.12
CA ALA A 465 -1.92 -2.42 -1.03
C ALA A 465 -2.20 -1.23 -0.10
N ILE A 466 -1.72 -1.26 1.14
CA ILE A 466 -1.98 -0.20 2.11
C ILE A 466 -1.26 1.11 1.75
N TYR A 467 -0.04 1.05 1.21
CA TYR A 467 0.65 2.24 0.67
C TYR A 467 -0.11 2.87 -0.49
N SER A 468 -0.79 2.08 -1.33
CA SER A 468 -1.62 2.60 -2.43
C SER A 468 -2.82 3.40 -1.89
N LEU A 469 -3.50 2.86 -0.88
CA LEU A 469 -4.63 3.52 -0.21
C LEU A 469 -4.20 4.83 0.46
N ILE A 470 -3.16 4.77 1.31
CA ILE A 470 -2.67 5.93 2.07
C ILE A 470 -2.08 6.99 1.13
N GLY A 471 -1.27 6.57 0.15
CA GLY A 471 -0.67 7.47 -0.82
C GLY A 471 -1.73 8.21 -1.64
N THR A 472 -2.75 7.49 -2.10
CA THR A 472 -3.86 8.09 -2.86
C THR A 472 -4.69 9.04 -2.00
N ALA A 473 -5.00 8.70 -0.75
CA ALA A 473 -5.67 9.63 0.16
C ALA A 473 -4.87 10.93 0.34
N LYS A 474 -3.56 10.83 0.59
CA LYS A 474 -2.67 11.99 0.74
C LYS A 474 -2.61 12.84 -0.53
N LEU A 475 -2.55 12.23 -1.71
CA LEU A 475 -2.53 12.96 -2.99
C LEU A 475 -3.78 13.80 -3.22
N ASN A 476 -4.92 13.38 -2.65
CA ASN A 476 -6.21 14.08 -2.73
C ASN A 476 -6.48 15.01 -1.54
N GLY A 477 -5.50 15.25 -0.66
CA GLY A 477 -5.67 16.11 0.51
C GLY A 477 -6.61 15.52 1.58
N VAL A 478 -6.88 14.22 1.52
CA VAL A 478 -7.78 13.53 2.46
C VAL A 478 -6.95 12.90 3.58
N ALA A 479 -7.34 13.13 4.83
CA ALA A 479 -6.69 12.54 6.00
C ALA A 479 -6.84 10.99 5.98
N PRO A 480 -5.74 10.21 5.87
CA PRO A 480 -5.85 8.77 5.69
C PRO A 480 -6.59 8.03 6.81
N GLU A 481 -6.39 8.42 8.07
CA GLU A 481 -7.04 7.76 9.21
C GLU A 481 -8.55 8.01 9.20
N ALA A 482 -8.99 9.25 8.98
CA ALA A 482 -10.41 9.60 8.93
C ALA A 482 -11.12 8.91 7.75
N TRP A 483 -10.45 8.83 6.59
CA TRP A 483 -10.99 8.14 5.42
C TRP A 483 -11.05 6.63 5.62
N LEU A 484 -9.97 5.99 6.08
CA LEU A 484 -9.98 4.55 6.35
C LEU A 484 -11.00 4.19 7.42
N ARG A 485 -11.18 5.02 8.46
CA ARG A 485 -12.26 4.85 9.45
C ARG A 485 -13.62 4.85 8.75
N HIS A 486 -13.90 5.86 7.93
CA HIS A 486 -15.17 5.94 7.18
C HIS A 486 -15.37 4.71 6.28
N VAL A 487 -14.36 4.32 5.51
CA VAL A 487 -14.45 3.14 4.64
C VAL A 487 -14.72 1.89 5.47
N LEU A 488 -13.92 1.62 6.51
CA LEU A 488 -14.08 0.42 7.35
C LEU A 488 -15.42 0.39 8.08
N THR A 489 -16.01 1.55 8.43
CA THR A 489 -17.35 1.61 9.02
C THR A 489 -18.44 1.10 8.08
N HIS A 490 -18.31 1.27 6.76
CA HIS A 490 -19.42 1.06 5.81
C HIS A 490 -19.17 -0.04 4.78
N ILE A 491 -17.91 -0.40 4.52
CA ILE A 491 -17.53 -1.28 3.41
C ILE A 491 -18.14 -2.68 3.50
N THR A 492 -18.40 -3.19 4.70
CA THR A 492 -18.99 -4.53 4.91
C THR A 492 -20.41 -4.65 4.35
N ASP A 493 -21.20 -3.58 4.41
CA ASP A 493 -22.59 -3.58 3.96
C ASP A 493 -22.77 -2.94 2.57
N HIS A 494 -21.68 -2.46 1.98
CA HIS A 494 -21.72 -1.74 0.71
C HIS A 494 -21.60 -2.69 -0.48
N PRO A 495 -22.40 -2.50 -1.55
CA PRO A 495 -22.27 -3.32 -2.75
C PRO A 495 -20.86 -3.25 -3.36
N VAL A 496 -20.24 -4.42 -3.57
CA VAL A 496 -18.85 -4.51 -4.09
C VAL A 496 -18.68 -3.82 -5.45
N ASN A 497 -19.71 -3.84 -6.30
CA ASN A 497 -19.72 -3.17 -7.61
C ASN A 497 -19.82 -1.64 -7.52
N ARG A 498 -20.00 -1.09 -6.31
CA ARG A 498 -20.03 0.34 -6.02
C ARG A 498 -18.89 0.78 -5.11
N VAL A 499 -17.84 -0.03 -4.96
CA VAL A 499 -16.67 0.31 -4.12
C VAL A 499 -16.02 1.64 -4.52
N ASP A 500 -16.18 2.07 -5.77
CA ASP A 500 -15.69 3.35 -6.27
C ASP A 500 -16.30 4.55 -5.51
N ASP A 501 -17.47 4.41 -4.87
CA ASP A 501 -18.08 5.41 -3.98
C ASP A 501 -17.17 5.74 -2.77
N PHE A 502 -16.28 4.81 -2.41
CA PHE A 502 -15.31 4.98 -1.31
C PHE A 502 -13.95 5.53 -1.74
N LEU A 503 -13.73 5.82 -3.01
CA LEU A 503 -12.47 6.45 -3.45
C LEU A 503 -12.29 7.81 -2.75
N PRO A 504 -11.04 8.24 -2.44
CA PRO A 504 -10.82 9.43 -1.61
C PRO A 504 -11.51 10.70 -2.12
N TRP A 505 -11.65 10.85 -3.43
CA TRP A 505 -12.31 12.01 -4.07
C TRP A 505 -13.84 11.91 -4.14
N ASN A 506 -14.43 10.74 -3.86
CA ASN A 506 -15.88 10.52 -3.83
C ASN A 506 -16.45 10.57 -2.40
N CYS A 507 -15.60 10.37 -1.38
CA CYS A 507 -16.01 10.37 0.02
C CYS A 507 -16.26 11.79 0.56
N LYS A 508 -17.48 12.04 1.04
CA LYS A 508 -17.77 13.16 1.95
C LYS A 508 -17.53 12.69 3.37
N LEU A 509 -16.35 12.97 3.91
CA LEU A 509 -16.06 12.64 5.30
C LEU A 509 -16.95 13.50 6.22
N PRO A 510 -17.53 12.91 7.29
CA PRO A 510 -18.16 13.71 8.32
C PRO A 510 -17.14 14.69 8.91
N ALA A 511 -17.57 15.90 9.27
CA ALA A 511 -16.72 16.87 9.95
C ALA A 511 -16.06 16.19 11.15
N ALA A 512 -14.75 16.40 11.33
CA ALA A 512 -14.01 15.81 12.44
C ALA A 512 -14.73 16.13 13.77
N LEU A 513 -15.03 15.08 14.54
CA LEU A 513 -15.55 15.19 15.91
C LEU A 513 -14.50 15.78 16.84
#